data_AF-A0A7Y1X855-F1
#
_entry.id   AF-A0A7Y1X855-F1
#
_cell.length_a   1.000
_cell.length_b   1.000
_cell.length_c   1.000
_cell.angle_alpha   90.00
_cell.angle_beta   90.00
_cell.angle_gamma   90.00
#
_symmetry.space_group_name_H-M   'P 1'
#
loop_
_entity.id
_entity.type
_entity.pdbx_description
1 polymer ?
#
loop_
_entity_poly.entity_id
_entity_poly.type
_entity_poly.pdbx_seq_one_letter_code
_entity_poly.pdbx_strand_id
1 'polypeptide(L)'
;MSKQRASIARWGVWGFLFGALFPVIGWAAATRGAIGIAEAHVEQPVLWIVDLAPLVLALAALWIGYEHSKVVEALRITDQKVHERTAELRVSNEQLEAHMKAKDQFLAVVSHELRTPLTVVSGFAQELVDDDVSMSPAEERELLEVIADQSRELSFIIEDLLLTAKADIGAVTLVQDVHDLAEEVNLVFSGCVCTQSERDSFELDLDPAVANVDSTRVRQIVRNLLTNAVRYGGPQRRVVTRTDGDTVIICVCDNGTGIPQEDRERVFEPFQSSDQVLAVAESVGLGLTVSRKLARMMGGELSYSYDEGISTFQLSFPAVAAAAPDRDSPVPSDDSVAVPSAS
;
A
#
# COMPACT_ATOMS: atom_id res chain seq x y z
N MET A 1 -35.52 -5.80 26.51
CA MET A 1 -36.53 -4.84 26.00
C MET A 1 -37.87 -5.47 25.59
N SER A 2 -37.96 -6.74 25.15
CA SER A 2 -39.23 -7.39 24.76
C SER A 2 -40.27 -7.53 25.89
N LYS A 3 -39.82 -7.85 27.12
CA LYS A 3 -40.72 -8.01 28.29
C LYS A 3 -41.42 -6.72 28.71
N GLN A 4 -40.80 -5.56 28.49
CA GLN A 4 -41.33 -4.27 28.92
C GLN A 4 -42.36 -3.71 27.92
N ARG A 5 -42.15 -3.91 26.61
CA ARG A 5 -43.16 -3.66 25.57
C ARG A 5 -44.40 -4.53 25.76
N ALA A 6 -44.22 -5.81 26.07
CA ALA A 6 -45.32 -6.72 26.36
C ALA A 6 -46.11 -6.29 27.60
N SER A 7 -45.44 -5.80 28.65
CA SER A 7 -46.08 -5.27 29.85
C SER A 7 -46.97 -4.06 29.54
N ILE A 8 -46.42 -3.02 28.91
CA ILE A 8 -47.16 -1.77 28.63
C ILE A 8 -48.35 -2.02 27.70
N ALA A 9 -48.17 -2.85 26.67
CA ALA A 9 -49.27 -3.26 25.80
C ALA A 9 -50.37 -4.02 26.57
N ARG A 10 -49.97 -4.90 27.51
CA ARG A 10 -50.92 -5.63 28.35
C ARG A 10 -51.72 -4.70 29.27
N TRP A 11 -51.08 -3.75 29.93
CA TRP A 11 -51.77 -2.75 30.77
C TRP A 11 -52.65 -1.80 29.97
N GLY A 12 -52.24 -1.40 28.76
CA GLY A 12 -53.09 -0.63 27.84
C GLY A 12 -54.34 -1.39 27.37
N VAL A 13 -54.20 -2.68 27.07
CA VAL A 13 -55.34 -3.57 26.73
C VAL A 13 -56.27 -3.76 27.93
N TRP A 14 -55.74 -3.99 29.13
CA TRP A 14 -56.57 -4.08 30.35
C TRP A 14 -57.26 -2.74 30.69
N GLY A 15 -56.59 -1.61 30.48
CA GLY A 15 -57.18 -0.27 30.65
C GLY A 15 -58.30 0.02 29.65
N PHE A 16 -58.12 -0.35 28.38
CA PHE A 16 -59.17 -0.25 27.36
C PHE A 16 -60.35 -1.19 27.65
N LEU A 17 -60.07 -2.45 28.00
CA LEU A 17 -61.10 -3.40 28.39
C LEU A 17 -61.87 -2.92 29.61
N PHE A 18 -61.20 -2.41 30.65
CA PHE A 18 -61.86 -1.87 31.83
C PHE A 18 -62.70 -0.62 31.49
N GLY A 19 -62.15 0.32 30.71
CA GLY A 19 -62.86 1.53 30.30
C GLY A 19 -64.04 1.28 29.34
N ALA A 20 -63.99 0.24 28.51
CA ALA A 20 -65.09 -0.16 27.65
C ALA A 20 -66.14 -1.02 28.37
N LEU A 21 -65.71 -1.87 29.33
CA LEU A 21 -66.59 -2.77 30.07
C LEU A 21 -67.30 -2.07 31.25
N PHE A 22 -66.68 -1.03 31.85
CA PHE A 22 -67.26 -0.26 32.95
C PHE A 22 -68.62 0.40 32.59
N PRO A 23 -68.78 1.13 31.47
CA PRO A 23 -70.08 1.66 31.06
C PRO A 23 -71.08 0.55 30.68
N VAL A 24 -70.62 -0.61 30.20
CA VAL A 24 -71.48 -1.79 29.90
C VAL A 24 -71.97 -2.47 31.18
N ILE A 25 -71.14 -2.56 32.22
CA ILE A 25 -71.53 -3.06 33.54
C ILE A 25 -72.44 -2.05 34.24
N GLY A 26 -72.16 -0.75 34.11
CA GLY A 26 -73.08 0.33 34.51
C GLY A 26 -74.44 0.20 33.81
N TRP A 27 -74.46 -0.07 32.51
CA TRP A 27 -75.66 -0.33 31.71
C TRP A 27 -76.41 -1.60 32.16
N ALA A 28 -75.70 -2.69 32.44
CA ALA A 28 -76.28 -3.94 32.95
C ALA A 28 -76.80 -3.85 34.40
N ALA A 29 -76.23 -2.96 35.22
CA ALA A 29 -76.71 -2.66 36.56
C ALA A 29 -77.92 -1.71 36.53
N ALA A 30 -77.91 -0.71 35.64
CA ALA A 30 -79.00 0.24 35.43
C ALA A 30 -80.24 -0.43 34.80
N THR A 31 -80.09 -1.41 33.91
CA THR A 31 -81.25 -2.17 33.37
C THR A 31 -81.97 -3.02 34.43
N ARG A 32 -81.37 -3.26 35.60
CA ARG A 32 -82.02 -3.92 36.75
C ARG A 32 -82.72 -2.96 37.72
N GLY A 33 -82.56 -1.64 37.58
CA GLY A 33 -83.22 -0.62 38.40
C GLY A 33 -83.79 0.50 37.52
N ALA A 34 -85.09 0.75 37.61
CA ALA A 34 -85.94 1.45 36.63
C ALA A 34 -85.62 2.94 36.26
N ILE A 35 -84.38 3.30 35.91
CA ILE A 35 -84.05 4.62 35.35
C ILE A 35 -83.22 4.44 34.08
N GLY A 36 -83.74 4.99 32.98
CA GLY A 36 -83.04 4.98 31.70
C GLY A 36 -81.75 5.79 31.80
N ILE A 37 -80.63 5.21 31.37
CA ILE A 37 -79.31 5.84 31.47
C ILE A 37 -79.27 7.19 30.76
N ALA A 38 -80.06 7.34 29.68
CA ALA A 38 -80.24 8.61 28.98
C ALA A 38 -80.91 9.69 29.84
N GLU A 39 -81.85 9.34 30.72
CA GLU A 39 -82.51 10.28 31.65
C GLU A 39 -81.56 10.71 32.78
N ALA A 40 -80.78 9.78 33.34
CA ALA A 40 -79.78 10.08 34.36
C ALA A 40 -78.67 11.04 33.84
N HIS A 41 -78.29 10.88 32.58
CA HIS A 41 -77.34 11.76 31.90
C HIS A 41 -77.92 13.13 31.54
N VAL A 42 -79.24 13.25 31.37
CA VAL A 42 -79.94 14.51 31.16
C VAL A 42 -80.07 15.30 32.46
N GLU A 43 -80.30 14.63 33.61
CA GLU A 43 -80.36 15.27 34.92
C GLU A 43 -78.98 15.64 35.49
N GLN A 44 -77.95 14.82 35.25
CA GLN A 44 -76.60 15.03 35.77
C GLN A 44 -75.54 14.87 34.67
N PRO A 45 -75.27 15.91 33.86
CA PRO A 45 -74.34 15.85 32.73
C PRO A 45 -72.88 15.53 33.12
N VAL A 46 -72.52 15.63 34.40
CA VAL A 46 -71.20 15.23 34.93
C VAL A 46 -70.95 13.71 34.80
N LEU A 47 -72.00 12.88 34.76
CA LEU A 47 -71.87 11.42 34.59
C LEU A 47 -71.23 11.04 33.26
N TRP A 48 -71.43 11.83 32.19
CA TRP A 48 -70.73 11.64 30.90
C TRP A 48 -69.20 11.71 31.06
N ILE A 49 -68.71 12.59 31.94
CA ILE A 49 -67.27 12.76 32.17
C ILE A 49 -66.73 11.51 32.88
N VAL A 50 -67.46 10.96 33.84
CA VAL A 50 -67.07 9.76 34.58
C VAL A 50 -67.02 8.54 33.68
N ASP A 51 -68.00 8.38 32.78
CA ASP A 51 -68.08 7.23 31.88
C ASP A 51 -67.08 7.31 30.70
N LEU A 52 -66.76 8.51 30.20
CA LEU A 52 -65.82 8.70 29.09
C LEU A 52 -64.36 8.85 29.53
N ALA A 53 -64.09 9.30 30.75
CA ALA A 53 -62.72 9.53 31.23
C ALA A 53 -61.81 8.28 31.14
N PRO A 54 -62.25 7.06 31.46
CA PRO A 54 -61.43 5.86 31.32
C PRO A 54 -61.00 5.58 29.87
N LEU A 55 -61.91 5.80 28.91
CA LEU A 55 -61.61 5.62 27.48
C LEU A 55 -60.60 6.66 27.00
N VAL A 56 -60.80 7.94 27.35
CA VAL A 56 -59.87 9.03 27.00
C VAL A 56 -58.48 8.78 27.60
N LEU A 57 -58.40 8.36 28.87
CA LEU A 57 -57.14 8.03 29.53
C LEU A 57 -56.45 6.80 28.88
N ALA A 58 -57.21 5.77 28.49
CA ALA A 58 -56.66 4.61 27.79
C ALA A 58 -56.08 4.99 26.41
N LEU A 59 -56.80 5.82 25.64
CA LEU A 59 -56.32 6.32 24.35
C LEU A 59 -55.07 7.20 24.50
N ALA A 60 -55.04 8.09 25.50
CA ALA A 60 -53.86 8.91 25.80
C ALA A 60 -52.65 8.05 26.20
N ALA A 61 -52.84 7.02 27.02
CA ALA A 61 -51.77 6.09 27.40
C ALA A 61 -51.24 5.30 26.20
N LEU A 62 -52.11 4.86 25.29
CA LEU A 62 -51.72 4.20 24.05
C LEU A 62 -50.92 5.15 23.12
N TRP A 63 -51.36 6.39 22.98
CA TRP A 63 -50.63 7.41 22.22
C TRP A 63 -49.23 7.65 22.80
N ILE A 64 -49.14 7.92 24.11
CA ILE A 64 -47.87 8.17 24.80
C ILE A 64 -46.92 6.97 24.65
N GLY A 65 -47.44 5.75 24.81
CA GLY A 65 -46.67 4.53 24.63
C GLY A 65 -46.15 4.36 23.19
N TYR A 66 -46.98 4.68 22.20
CA TYR A 66 -46.60 4.67 20.79
C TYR A 66 -45.50 5.69 20.49
N GLU A 67 -45.64 6.93 20.94
CA GLU A 67 -44.67 7.99 20.69
C GLU A 67 -43.34 7.73 21.41
N HIS A 68 -43.39 7.27 22.66
CA HIS A 68 -42.21 6.82 23.39
C HIS A 68 -41.51 5.65 22.67
N SER A 69 -42.27 4.73 22.07
CA SER A 69 -41.69 3.61 21.33
C SER A 69 -40.94 4.04 20.07
N LYS A 70 -41.41 5.09 19.38
CA LYS A 70 -40.72 5.70 18.24
C LYS A 70 -39.42 6.37 18.65
N VAL A 71 -39.44 7.17 19.71
CA VAL A 71 -38.25 7.87 20.23
C VAL A 71 -37.19 6.87 20.65
N VAL A 72 -37.57 5.81 21.36
CA VAL A 72 -36.63 4.75 21.78
C VAL A 72 -36.01 4.04 20.57
N GLU A 73 -36.78 3.77 19.51
CA GLU A 73 -36.24 3.14 18.30
C GLU A 73 -35.29 4.09 17.55
N ALA A 74 -35.66 5.37 17.40
CA ALA A 74 -34.81 6.38 16.78
C ALA A 74 -33.50 6.58 17.55
N LEU A 75 -33.55 6.58 18.89
CA LEU A 75 -32.38 6.65 19.74
C LEU A 75 -31.50 5.40 19.56
N ARG A 76 -32.10 4.21 19.53
CA ARG A 76 -31.38 2.94 19.31
C ARG A 76 -30.65 2.92 17.97
N ILE A 77 -31.30 3.37 16.89
CA ILE A 77 -30.69 3.45 15.56
C ILE A 77 -29.56 4.47 15.55
N THR A 78 -29.73 5.61 16.21
CA THR A 78 -28.69 6.65 16.28
C THR A 78 -27.48 6.18 17.08
N ASP A 79 -27.71 5.55 18.24
CA ASP A 79 -26.66 4.98 19.08
C ASP A 79 -25.87 3.89 18.35
N GLN A 80 -26.59 3.01 17.63
CA GLN A 80 -25.96 1.99 16.78
C GLN A 80 -25.11 2.62 15.67
N LYS A 81 -25.61 3.64 14.96
CA LYS A 81 -24.83 4.37 13.94
C LYS A 81 -23.61 5.07 14.54
N VAL A 82 -23.72 5.65 15.72
CA VAL A 82 -22.60 6.28 16.42
C VAL A 82 -21.55 5.23 16.77
N HIS A 83 -21.95 4.06 17.28
CA HIS A 83 -21.02 2.96 17.56
C HIS A 83 -20.32 2.45 16.30
N GLU A 84 -21.06 2.23 15.21
CA GLU A 84 -20.50 1.82 13.91
C GLU A 84 -19.48 2.85 13.40
N ARG A 85 -19.84 4.14 13.37
CA ARG A 85 -18.94 5.21 12.94
C ARG A 85 -17.73 5.37 13.85
N THR A 86 -17.89 5.18 15.16
CA THR A 86 -16.79 5.27 16.11
C THR A 86 -15.81 4.11 15.91
N ALA A 87 -16.32 2.90 15.61
CA ALA A 87 -15.48 1.76 15.27
C ALA A 87 -14.73 1.98 13.94
N GLU A 88 -15.41 2.46 12.90
CA GLU A 88 -14.78 2.81 11.60
C GLU A 88 -13.66 3.86 11.78
N LEU A 89 -13.95 4.95 12.52
CA LEU A 89 -12.98 6.00 12.80
C LEU A 89 -11.79 5.47 13.58
N ARG A 90 -12.03 4.59 14.56
CA ARG A 90 -10.97 3.98 15.34
C ARG A 90 -10.03 3.14 14.47
N VAL A 91 -10.59 2.27 13.63
CA VAL A 91 -9.79 1.45 12.70
C VAL A 91 -8.99 2.35 11.74
N SER A 92 -9.61 3.38 11.17
CA SER A 92 -8.92 4.31 10.28
C SER A 92 -7.81 5.08 11.00
N ASN A 93 -8.00 5.45 12.26
CA ASN A 93 -7.00 6.16 13.04
C ASN A 93 -5.83 5.24 13.43
N GLU A 94 -6.12 3.99 13.83
CA GLU A 94 -5.09 2.97 14.08
C GLU A 94 -4.23 2.71 12.82
N GLN A 95 -4.85 2.67 11.63
CA GLN A 95 -4.11 2.58 10.36
C GLN A 95 -3.26 3.82 10.10
N LEU A 96 -3.80 5.02 10.31
CA LEU A 96 -3.07 6.27 10.11
C LEU A 96 -1.86 6.37 11.05
N GLU A 97 -2.04 6.03 12.33
CA GLU A 97 -0.96 5.99 13.32
C GLU A 97 0.13 5.00 12.93
N ALA A 98 -0.24 3.81 12.43
CA ALA A 98 0.71 2.83 11.93
C ALA A 98 1.54 3.39 10.75
N HIS A 99 0.89 4.05 9.78
CA HIS A 99 1.58 4.70 8.66
C HIS A 99 2.50 5.84 9.10
N MET A 100 2.05 6.67 10.04
CA MET A 100 2.88 7.76 10.59
C MET A 100 4.11 7.22 11.29
N LYS A 101 3.95 6.20 12.15
CA LYS A 101 5.07 5.58 12.85
C LYS A 101 6.08 4.95 11.89
N ALA A 102 5.60 4.27 10.85
CA ALA A 102 6.47 3.72 9.81
C ALA A 102 7.27 4.82 9.07
N LYS A 103 6.61 5.95 8.77
CA LYS A 103 7.26 7.11 8.14
C LYS A 103 8.31 7.77 9.05
N ASP A 104 8.05 7.87 10.35
CA ASP A 104 9.01 8.43 11.30
C ASP A 104 10.23 7.51 11.46
N GLN A 105 10.02 6.21 11.58
CA GLN A 105 11.09 5.21 11.63
C GLN A 105 11.93 5.26 10.35
N PHE A 106 11.29 5.41 9.19
CA PHE A 106 11.96 5.60 7.91
C PHE A 106 12.88 6.81 7.90
N LEU A 107 12.39 7.99 8.31
CA LEU A 107 13.20 9.21 8.33
C LEU A 107 14.42 9.08 9.26
N ALA A 108 14.26 8.38 10.37
CA ALA A 108 15.36 8.10 11.29
C ALA A 108 16.44 7.21 10.64
N VAL A 109 16.04 6.13 9.96
CA VAL A 109 16.97 5.22 9.27
C VAL A 109 17.66 5.93 8.10
N VAL A 110 16.93 6.66 7.26
CA VAL A 110 17.53 7.46 6.17
C VAL A 110 18.57 8.44 6.72
N SER A 111 18.28 9.10 7.83
CA SER A 111 19.23 10.04 8.44
C SER A 111 20.51 9.36 8.92
N HIS A 112 20.41 8.11 9.40
CA HIS A 112 21.58 7.31 9.79
C HIS A 112 22.41 6.89 8.58
N GLU A 113 21.74 6.37 7.55
CA GLU A 113 22.33 5.85 6.32
C GLU A 113 22.98 6.95 5.46
N LEU A 114 22.51 8.19 5.55
CA LEU A 114 23.20 9.33 4.95
C LEU A 114 24.39 9.81 5.79
N ARG A 115 24.31 9.69 7.12
CA ARG A 115 25.36 10.19 8.03
C ARG A 115 26.64 9.38 7.92
N THR A 116 26.56 8.06 7.81
CA THR A 116 27.74 7.18 7.72
C THR A 116 28.64 7.53 6.54
N PRO A 117 28.19 7.49 5.26
CA PRO A 117 29.05 7.82 4.12
C PRO A 117 29.49 9.28 4.14
N LEU A 118 28.64 10.20 4.61
CA LEU A 118 29.01 11.60 4.77
C LEU A 118 30.15 11.80 5.78
N THR A 119 30.14 11.02 6.87
CA THR A 119 31.19 11.07 7.90
C THR A 119 32.51 10.55 7.34
N VAL A 120 32.47 9.46 6.56
CA VAL A 120 33.66 8.91 5.88
C VAL A 120 34.23 9.92 4.87
N VAL A 121 33.38 10.47 3.99
CA VAL A 121 33.78 11.50 3.03
C VAL A 121 34.40 12.72 3.73
N SER A 122 33.74 13.23 4.77
CA SER A 122 34.25 14.41 5.49
C SER A 122 35.55 14.12 6.23
N GLY A 123 35.69 12.94 6.83
CA GLY A 123 36.88 12.54 7.56
C GLY A 123 38.10 12.41 6.66
N PHE A 124 37.98 11.66 5.56
CA PHE A 124 39.07 11.49 4.60
C PHE A 124 39.38 12.78 3.84
N ALA A 125 38.38 13.60 3.53
CA ALA A 125 38.64 14.92 2.95
C ALA A 125 39.40 15.83 3.93
N GLN A 126 39.11 15.74 5.24
CA GLN A 126 39.83 16.51 6.25
C GLN A 126 41.28 16.03 6.40
N GLU A 127 41.52 14.72 6.32
CA GLU A 127 42.85 14.12 6.34
C GLU A 127 43.68 14.55 5.12
N LEU A 128 43.09 14.56 3.91
CA LEU A 128 43.74 15.03 2.68
C LEU A 128 44.11 16.52 2.69
N VAL A 129 43.42 17.33 3.50
CA VAL A 129 43.68 18.78 3.62
C VAL A 129 44.68 19.09 4.75
N ASP A 130 44.97 18.13 5.63
CA ASP A 130 45.86 18.34 6.77
C ASP A 130 47.35 18.27 6.34
N ASP A 131 47.97 19.43 6.21
CA ASP A 131 49.38 19.59 5.82
C ASP A 131 50.38 18.92 6.80
N ASP A 132 49.95 18.62 8.04
CA ASP A 132 50.78 17.93 9.04
C ASP A 132 50.83 16.39 8.80
N VAL A 133 49.99 15.85 7.91
CA VAL A 133 49.94 14.43 7.56
C VAL A 133 50.69 14.18 6.25
N SER A 134 51.90 13.63 6.34
CA SER A 134 52.67 13.23 5.15
C SER A 134 52.14 11.91 4.58
N MET A 135 51.49 11.96 3.42
CA MET A 135 51.01 10.78 2.69
C MET A 135 51.81 10.54 1.42
N SER A 136 51.94 9.27 1.03
CA SER A 136 52.42 8.90 -0.29
C SER A 136 51.33 9.15 -1.36
N PRO A 137 51.71 9.34 -2.64
CA PRO A 137 50.74 9.47 -3.73
C PRO A 137 49.81 8.27 -3.90
N ALA A 138 50.19 7.10 -3.37
CA ALA A 138 49.35 5.91 -3.39
C ALA A 138 48.25 5.97 -2.32
N GLU A 139 48.59 6.40 -1.09
CA GLU A 139 47.64 6.58 0.01
C GLU A 139 46.64 7.70 -0.32
N GLU A 140 47.11 8.83 -0.89
CA GLU A 140 46.25 9.92 -1.34
C GLU A 140 45.21 9.42 -2.37
N ARG A 141 45.65 8.57 -3.30
CA ARG A 141 44.78 7.99 -4.32
C ARG A 141 43.75 7.03 -3.70
N GLU A 142 44.15 6.21 -2.74
CA GLU A 142 43.26 5.29 -2.03
C GLU A 142 42.15 6.07 -1.28
N LEU A 143 42.52 7.12 -0.55
CA LEU A 143 41.57 8.02 0.13
C LEU A 143 40.59 8.66 -0.87
N LEU A 144 41.07 9.15 -2.01
CA LEU A 144 40.23 9.73 -3.07
C LEU A 144 39.28 8.69 -3.68
N GLU A 145 39.72 7.45 -3.87
CA GLU A 145 38.88 6.34 -4.36
C GLU A 145 37.76 6.04 -3.35
N VAL A 146 38.06 5.97 -2.05
CA VAL A 146 37.04 5.77 -1.02
C VAL A 146 36.05 6.94 -0.96
N ILE A 147 36.51 8.19 -1.04
CA ILE A 147 35.62 9.37 -1.10
C ILE A 147 34.68 9.29 -2.31
N ALA A 148 35.20 8.89 -3.47
CA ALA A 148 34.41 8.76 -4.69
C ALA A 148 33.37 7.64 -4.60
N ASP A 149 33.71 6.52 -3.98
CA ASP A 149 32.79 5.40 -3.74
C ASP A 149 31.67 5.79 -2.77
N GLN A 150 32.01 6.42 -1.64
CA GLN A 150 31.02 6.88 -0.64
C GLN A 150 30.11 7.99 -1.19
N SER A 151 30.63 8.87 -2.05
CA SER A 151 29.81 9.89 -2.73
C SER A 151 28.81 9.27 -3.73
N ARG A 152 29.21 8.18 -4.40
CA ARG A 152 28.31 7.41 -5.28
C ARG A 152 27.21 6.72 -4.47
N GLU A 153 27.56 6.08 -3.37
CA GLU A 153 26.60 5.46 -2.45
C GLU A 153 25.57 6.49 -1.94
N LEU A 154 26.02 7.67 -1.50
CA LEU A 154 25.14 8.76 -1.08
C LEU A 154 24.17 9.19 -2.19
N SER A 155 24.67 9.29 -3.43
CA SER A 155 23.86 9.66 -4.60
C SER A 155 22.75 8.64 -4.85
N PHE A 156 23.04 7.34 -4.71
CA PHE A 156 22.04 6.28 -4.86
C PHE A 156 20.97 6.34 -3.78
N ILE A 157 21.34 6.57 -2.51
CA ILE A 157 20.37 6.71 -1.41
C ILE A 157 19.42 7.89 -1.68
N ILE A 158 19.95 9.02 -2.16
CA ILE A 158 19.15 10.20 -2.49
C ILE A 158 18.22 9.92 -3.68
N GLU A 159 18.69 9.26 -4.72
CA GLU A 159 17.87 8.87 -5.87
C GLU A 159 16.71 7.95 -5.47
N ASP A 160 16.96 6.95 -4.63
CA ASP A 160 15.95 6.02 -4.12
C ASP A 160 14.92 6.73 -3.23
N LEU A 161 15.36 7.68 -2.40
CA LEU A 161 14.48 8.53 -1.58
C LEU A 161 13.56 9.40 -2.46
N LEU A 162 14.13 10.09 -3.45
CA LEU A 162 13.38 10.95 -4.37
C LEU A 162 12.40 10.15 -5.21
N LEU A 163 12.79 8.95 -5.65
CA LEU A 163 11.89 8.08 -6.37
C LEU A 163 10.74 7.62 -5.48
N THR A 164 11.01 7.18 -4.26
CA THR A 164 9.98 6.77 -3.30
C THR A 164 8.96 7.91 -3.10
N ALA A 165 9.44 9.13 -2.84
CA ALA A 165 8.60 10.31 -2.67
C ALA A 165 7.76 10.63 -3.92
N LYS A 166 8.36 10.57 -5.13
CA LYS A 166 7.65 10.79 -6.40
C LYS A 166 6.63 9.70 -6.68
N ALA A 167 6.94 8.46 -6.34
CA ALA A 167 6.10 7.32 -6.63
C ALA A 167 4.86 7.28 -5.71
N ASP A 168 4.93 7.85 -4.51
CA ASP A 168 3.78 7.97 -3.60
C ASP A 168 2.76 9.00 -4.09
N ILE A 169 3.21 10.00 -4.85
CA ILE A 169 2.35 11.01 -5.47
C ILE A 169 2.03 10.71 -6.95
N GLY A 170 2.45 9.54 -7.46
CA GLY A 170 2.22 9.14 -8.85
C GLY A 170 2.97 9.98 -9.90
N ALA A 171 4.06 10.65 -9.53
CA ALA A 171 4.81 11.59 -10.36
C ALA A 171 6.09 10.99 -11.00
N VAL A 172 6.23 9.67 -11.04
CA VAL A 172 7.35 9.02 -11.73
C VAL A 172 7.06 8.95 -13.21
N THR A 173 7.86 9.64 -14.01
CA THR A 173 7.88 9.54 -15.47
C THR A 173 8.92 8.53 -15.92
N LEU A 174 8.50 7.59 -16.77
CA LEU A 174 9.36 6.59 -17.39
C LEU A 174 9.59 6.96 -18.85
N VAL A 175 10.83 6.75 -19.32
CA VAL A 175 11.18 6.88 -20.74
C VAL A 175 11.50 5.48 -21.25
N GLN A 176 10.49 4.79 -21.78
CA GLN A 176 10.63 3.41 -22.25
C GLN A 176 11.00 3.36 -23.73
N ASP A 177 11.99 2.54 -24.05
CA ASP A 177 12.39 2.19 -25.41
C ASP A 177 12.79 0.71 -25.47
N VAL A 178 13.02 0.18 -26.66
CA VAL A 178 13.44 -1.21 -26.88
C VAL A 178 14.93 -1.34 -26.57
N HIS A 179 15.25 -2.12 -25.53
CA HIS A 179 16.62 -2.35 -25.08
C HIS A 179 16.91 -3.85 -24.93
N ASP A 180 18.15 -4.24 -25.21
CA ASP A 180 18.66 -5.56 -24.82
C ASP A 180 19.17 -5.51 -23.37
N LEU A 181 18.50 -6.24 -22.48
CA LEU A 181 18.83 -6.24 -21.07
C LEU A 181 20.19 -6.88 -20.77
N ALA A 182 20.69 -7.75 -21.65
CA ALA A 182 22.05 -8.29 -21.54
C ALA A 182 23.11 -7.18 -21.68
N GLU A 183 22.91 -6.24 -22.60
CA GLU A 183 23.77 -5.07 -22.76
C GLU A 183 23.67 -4.15 -21.54
N GLU A 184 22.47 -3.94 -21.01
CA GLU A 184 22.27 -3.10 -19.82
C GLU A 184 22.94 -3.68 -18.57
N VAL A 185 22.88 -5.01 -18.38
CA VAL A 185 23.62 -5.71 -17.31
C VAL A 185 25.12 -5.53 -17.51
N ASN A 186 25.64 -5.73 -18.72
CA ASN A 186 27.05 -5.50 -19.04
C ASN A 186 27.47 -4.04 -18.77
N LEU A 187 26.62 -3.06 -19.06
CA LEU A 187 26.88 -1.66 -18.74
C LEU A 187 27.02 -1.43 -17.23
N VAL A 188 26.20 -2.08 -16.41
CA VAL A 188 26.33 -2.00 -14.94
C VAL A 188 27.65 -2.61 -14.45
N PHE A 189 28.07 -3.74 -15.02
CA PHE A 189 29.37 -4.35 -14.72
C PHE A 189 30.54 -3.52 -15.25
N SER A 190 30.44 -2.90 -16.43
CA SER A 190 31.50 -2.06 -16.98
C SER A 190 31.61 -0.70 -16.27
N GLY A 191 30.49 -0.22 -15.71
CA GLY A 191 30.45 0.95 -14.84
C GLY A 191 31.17 0.67 -13.51
N CYS A 192 31.79 1.69 -12.93
CA CYS A 192 32.53 1.65 -11.66
C CYS A 192 31.67 1.34 -10.42
N VAL A 193 30.61 0.54 -10.54
CA VAL A 193 29.65 0.21 -9.48
C VAL A 193 30.20 -0.87 -8.54
N CYS A 194 31.14 -1.68 -9.03
CA CYS A 194 31.86 -2.69 -8.27
C CYS A 194 33.36 -2.42 -8.42
N THR A 195 34.14 -2.65 -7.37
CA THR A 195 35.60 -2.81 -7.49
C THR A 195 35.89 -3.94 -8.49
N GLN A 196 37.08 -3.94 -9.12
CA GLN A 196 37.45 -5.03 -10.04
C GLN A 196 37.29 -6.40 -9.37
N SER A 197 37.69 -6.52 -8.10
CA SER A 197 37.54 -7.71 -7.28
C SER A 197 36.08 -8.16 -7.08
N GLU A 198 35.16 -7.22 -6.91
CA GLU A 198 33.73 -7.55 -6.76
C GLU A 198 33.12 -8.00 -8.08
N ARG A 199 33.52 -7.41 -9.21
CA ARG A 199 33.07 -7.86 -10.54
C ARG A 199 33.51 -9.28 -10.84
N ASP A 200 34.78 -9.59 -10.54
CA ASP A 200 35.36 -10.91 -10.76
C ASP A 200 34.72 -11.98 -9.85
N SER A 201 33.89 -11.59 -8.88
CA SER A 201 33.13 -12.52 -8.02
C SER A 201 31.82 -13.03 -8.63
N PHE A 202 31.38 -12.47 -9.78
CA PHE A 202 30.15 -12.89 -10.46
C PHE A 202 30.45 -13.71 -11.70
N GLU A 203 29.75 -14.82 -11.85
CA GLU A 203 29.64 -15.56 -13.11
C GLU A 203 28.52 -14.94 -13.97
N LEU A 204 28.81 -14.63 -15.24
CA LEU A 204 27.86 -14.01 -16.16
C LEU A 204 27.45 -14.99 -17.26
N ASP A 205 26.14 -15.18 -17.41
CA ASP A 205 25.52 -15.98 -18.48
C ASP A 205 24.43 -15.12 -19.15
N LEU A 206 24.84 -14.30 -20.12
CA LEU A 206 24.03 -13.21 -20.63
C LEU A 206 23.55 -13.50 -22.06
N ASP A 207 22.41 -14.16 -22.20
CA ASP A 207 21.75 -14.31 -23.50
C ASP A 207 20.99 -13.01 -23.86
N PRO A 208 20.91 -12.66 -25.16
CA PRO A 208 20.13 -11.51 -25.63
C PRO A 208 18.68 -11.56 -25.15
N ALA A 209 18.21 -10.45 -24.58
CA ALA A 209 16.91 -10.39 -23.93
C ALA A 209 16.27 -9.02 -24.14
N VAL A 210 15.40 -8.90 -25.14
CA VAL A 210 14.90 -7.60 -25.64
C VAL A 210 13.54 -7.25 -25.04
N ALA A 211 13.45 -6.12 -24.35
CA ALA A 211 12.24 -5.64 -23.69
C ALA A 211 12.03 -4.12 -23.91
N ASN A 212 10.77 -3.66 -23.82
CA ASN A 212 10.44 -2.23 -23.89
C ASN A 212 10.44 -1.63 -22.46
N VAL A 213 11.56 -1.01 -22.08
CA VAL A 213 11.85 -0.61 -20.70
C VAL A 213 12.55 0.74 -20.65
N ASP A 214 12.55 1.37 -19.47
CA ASP A 214 13.45 2.49 -19.19
C ASP A 214 14.81 1.91 -18.76
N SER A 215 15.80 1.96 -19.65
CA SER A 215 17.13 1.38 -19.41
C SER A 215 17.80 1.95 -18.16
N THR A 216 17.58 3.24 -17.85
CA THR A 216 18.15 3.85 -16.65
C THR A 216 17.58 3.24 -15.37
N ARG A 217 16.27 2.95 -15.37
CA ARG A 217 15.60 2.28 -14.25
C ARG A 217 15.97 0.81 -14.15
N VAL A 218 16.15 0.11 -15.26
CA VAL A 218 16.65 -1.27 -15.25
C VAL A 218 18.06 -1.32 -14.67
N ARG A 219 18.99 -0.46 -15.11
CA ARG A 219 20.34 -0.39 -14.53
C ARG A 219 20.32 -0.07 -13.04
N GLN A 220 19.40 0.77 -12.59
CA GLN A 220 19.18 1.04 -11.16
C GLN A 220 18.74 -0.22 -10.39
N ILE A 221 17.76 -0.96 -10.92
CA ILE A 221 17.30 -2.22 -10.32
C ILE A 221 18.45 -3.22 -10.23
N VAL A 222 19.13 -3.47 -11.36
CA VAL A 222 20.23 -4.43 -11.45
C VAL A 222 21.34 -4.07 -10.47
N ARG A 223 21.77 -2.81 -10.44
CA ARG A 223 22.77 -2.32 -9.47
C ARG A 223 22.38 -2.67 -8.04
N ASN A 224 21.15 -2.35 -7.64
CA ASN A 224 20.68 -2.64 -6.28
C ASN A 224 20.72 -4.16 -5.98
N LEU A 225 20.31 -5.00 -6.92
CA LEU A 225 20.40 -6.45 -6.76
C LEU A 225 21.85 -6.94 -6.63
N LEU A 226 22.77 -6.41 -7.42
CA LEU A 226 24.19 -6.75 -7.36
C LEU A 226 24.82 -6.31 -6.03
N THR A 227 24.55 -5.09 -5.57
CA THR A 227 25.03 -4.60 -4.28
C THR A 227 24.50 -5.47 -3.12
N ASN A 228 23.24 -5.91 -3.20
CA ASN A 228 22.69 -6.84 -2.21
C ASN A 228 23.38 -8.21 -2.26
N ALA A 229 23.65 -8.75 -3.44
CA ALA A 229 24.38 -10.01 -3.59
C ALA A 229 25.83 -9.89 -3.08
N VAL A 230 26.47 -8.72 -3.24
CA VAL A 230 27.81 -8.47 -2.68
C VAL A 230 27.80 -8.45 -1.16
N ARG A 231 26.81 -7.75 -0.58
CA ARG A 231 26.74 -7.50 0.86
C ARG A 231 26.22 -8.69 1.66
N TYR A 232 25.24 -9.42 1.14
CA TYR A 232 24.54 -10.50 1.86
C TYR A 232 24.72 -11.89 1.24
N GLY A 233 25.18 -11.96 -0.02
CA GLY A 233 25.41 -13.22 -0.71
C GLY A 233 26.74 -13.86 -0.34
N GLY A 234 26.83 -15.17 -0.55
CA GLY A 234 28.07 -15.92 -0.35
C GLY A 234 29.08 -15.75 -1.51
N PRO A 235 30.13 -16.58 -1.56
CA PRO A 235 31.20 -16.47 -2.55
C PRO A 235 30.79 -16.86 -3.97
N GLN A 236 29.66 -17.56 -4.14
CA GLN A 236 29.14 -17.94 -5.45
C GLN A 236 28.00 -17.02 -5.82
N ARG A 237 28.20 -16.24 -6.88
CA ARG A 237 27.23 -15.28 -7.38
C ARG A 237 27.13 -15.42 -8.89
N ARG A 238 25.92 -15.38 -9.42
CA ARG A 238 25.67 -15.54 -10.86
C ARG A 238 24.62 -14.56 -11.34
N VAL A 239 24.82 -14.01 -12.51
CA VAL A 239 23.82 -13.20 -13.21
C VAL A 239 23.47 -13.87 -14.53
N VAL A 240 22.19 -14.10 -14.75
CA VAL A 240 21.67 -14.74 -15.96
C VAL A 240 20.69 -13.80 -16.65
N THR A 241 20.81 -13.62 -17.97
CA THR A 241 19.75 -13.03 -18.79
C THR A 241 19.27 -14.06 -19.79
N ARG A 242 17.95 -14.15 -19.98
CA ARG A 242 17.36 -15.04 -20.99
C ARG A 242 15.97 -14.58 -21.40
N THR A 243 15.52 -15.09 -22.53
CA THR A 243 14.12 -14.99 -22.97
C THR A 243 13.44 -16.35 -22.82
N ASP A 244 12.32 -16.40 -22.11
CA ASP A 244 11.49 -17.59 -21.91
C ASP A 244 10.07 -17.30 -22.43
N GLY A 245 9.78 -17.78 -23.64
CA GLY A 245 8.54 -17.47 -24.35
C GLY A 245 8.34 -15.97 -24.56
N ASP A 246 7.24 -15.44 -24.02
CA ASP A 246 6.89 -14.01 -24.10
C ASP A 246 7.45 -13.18 -22.93
N THR A 247 8.40 -13.72 -22.16
CA THR A 247 8.98 -13.07 -20.98
C THR A 247 10.50 -12.99 -21.08
N VAL A 248 11.04 -11.79 -20.88
CA VAL A 248 12.47 -11.54 -20.69
C VAL A 248 12.78 -11.58 -19.20
N ILE A 249 13.86 -12.24 -18.81
CA ILE A 249 14.22 -12.50 -17.43
C ILE A 249 15.67 -12.09 -17.17
N ILE A 250 15.90 -11.40 -16.05
CA ILE A 250 17.21 -11.22 -15.42
C ILE A 250 17.16 -11.92 -14.04
N CYS A 251 18.06 -12.86 -13.80
CA CYS A 251 18.23 -13.50 -12.50
C CYS A 251 19.56 -13.06 -11.88
N VAL A 252 19.51 -12.59 -10.63
CA VAL A 252 20.69 -12.42 -9.78
C VAL A 252 20.63 -13.49 -8.69
N CYS A 253 21.59 -14.40 -8.72
CA CYS A 253 21.66 -15.56 -7.84
C CYS A 253 22.86 -15.47 -6.90
N ASP A 254 22.69 -15.87 -5.66
CA ASP A 254 23.77 -15.96 -4.67
C ASP A 254 23.56 -17.15 -3.72
N ASN A 255 24.64 -17.67 -3.13
CA ASN A 255 24.59 -18.74 -2.13
C ASN A 255 24.66 -18.23 -0.68
N GLY A 256 24.08 -17.05 -0.40
CA GLY A 256 23.96 -16.49 0.95
C GLY A 256 22.97 -17.25 1.84
N THR A 257 22.74 -16.76 3.05
CA THR A 257 21.85 -17.41 4.04
C THR A 257 20.37 -17.42 3.65
N GLY A 258 20.01 -16.65 2.62
CA GLY A 258 18.63 -16.50 2.16
C GLY A 258 17.76 -15.67 3.11
N ILE A 259 16.54 -15.40 2.64
CA ILE A 259 15.52 -14.66 3.39
C ILE A 259 14.52 -15.67 4.00
N PRO A 260 14.24 -15.58 5.32
CA PRO A 260 13.23 -16.41 5.98
C PRO A 260 11.89 -16.37 5.24
N GLN A 261 11.19 -17.50 5.18
CA GLN A 261 9.97 -17.64 4.37
C GLN A 261 8.90 -16.59 4.69
N GLU A 262 8.75 -16.24 5.97
CA GLU A 262 7.81 -15.23 6.47
C GLU A 262 8.13 -13.80 6.03
N ASP A 263 9.38 -13.53 5.64
CA ASP A 263 9.85 -12.20 5.26
C ASP A 263 10.00 -12.01 3.75
N ARG A 264 9.90 -13.08 2.94
CA ARG A 264 10.14 -13.03 1.47
C ARG A 264 9.26 -12.04 0.71
N GLU A 265 8.02 -11.84 1.13
CA GLU A 265 7.18 -10.78 0.55
C GLU A 265 7.39 -9.43 1.23
N ARG A 266 7.67 -9.45 2.54
CA ARG A 266 7.87 -8.26 3.36
C ARG A 266 9.12 -7.47 2.98
N VAL A 267 10.18 -8.12 2.46
CA VAL A 267 11.40 -7.42 2.01
C VAL A 267 11.18 -6.46 0.84
N PHE A 268 10.02 -6.52 0.19
CA PHE A 268 9.62 -5.58 -0.86
C PHE A 268 8.61 -4.54 -0.39
N GLU A 269 8.19 -4.61 0.88
CA GLU A 269 7.40 -3.57 1.49
C GLU A 269 8.33 -2.44 1.97
N PRO A 270 7.92 -1.18 1.80
CA PRO A 270 8.72 -0.07 2.29
C PRO A 270 8.92 -0.20 3.80
N PHE A 271 10.13 0.11 4.26
CA PHE A 271 10.46 0.25 5.69
C PHE A 271 10.49 -1.08 6.47
N GLN A 272 10.48 -2.22 5.77
CA GLN A 272 10.60 -3.54 6.37
C GLN A 272 12.02 -4.09 6.18
N SER A 273 12.89 -3.84 7.16
CA SER A 273 14.10 -4.63 7.39
C SER A 273 13.75 -5.65 8.47
N SER A 274 13.77 -6.95 8.17
CA SER A 274 13.38 -7.99 9.13
C SER A 274 14.18 -7.85 10.45
N ASP A 275 13.53 -8.04 11.60
CA ASP A 275 14.14 -7.81 12.92
C ASP A 275 15.39 -8.67 13.20
N GLN A 276 15.53 -9.84 12.55
CA GLN A 276 16.76 -10.66 12.59
C GLN A 276 17.91 -10.09 11.75
N VAL A 277 17.58 -9.23 10.79
CA VAL A 277 18.51 -8.56 9.87
C VAL A 277 18.88 -7.16 10.37
N LEU A 278 18.15 -6.58 11.34
CA LEU A 278 18.53 -5.33 12.01
C LEU A 278 19.89 -5.38 12.74
N ALA A 279 20.37 -6.57 13.13
CA ALA A 279 21.69 -6.72 13.74
C ALA A 279 22.85 -6.70 12.72
N VAL A 280 22.55 -6.81 11.42
CA VAL A 280 23.55 -6.99 10.35
C VAL A 280 23.33 -6.08 9.13
N ALA A 281 22.14 -5.51 8.91
CA ALA A 281 21.84 -4.69 7.74
C ALA A 281 21.88 -3.19 8.04
N GLU A 282 23.01 -2.59 7.70
CA GLU A 282 23.18 -1.15 7.45
C GLU A 282 22.50 -0.72 6.14
N SER A 283 21.20 -1.03 5.92
CA SER A 283 20.49 -0.47 4.76
C SER A 283 19.01 -0.19 5.03
N VAL A 284 18.48 0.87 4.42
CA VAL A 284 17.11 1.42 4.61
C VAL A 284 15.99 0.45 4.16
N GLY A 285 16.31 -0.69 3.53
CA GLY A 285 15.31 -1.58 2.92
C GLY A 285 14.55 -0.94 1.75
N LEU A 286 15.00 0.23 1.27
CA LEU A 286 14.38 0.95 0.16
C LEU A 286 14.66 0.29 -1.19
N GLY A 287 15.88 -0.24 -1.37
CA GLY A 287 16.34 -0.69 -2.67
C GLY A 287 15.39 -1.72 -3.30
N LEU A 288 15.06 -2.80 -2.59
CA LEU A 288 14.18 -3.85 -3.12
C LEU A 288 12.74 -3.36 -3.35
N THR A 289 12.23 -2.52 -2.45
CA THR A 289 10.91 -1.89 -2.59
C THR A 289 10.85 -1.02 -3.85
N VAL A 290 11.83 -0.14 -4.01
CA VAL A 290 12.01 0.73 -5.19
C VAL A 290 12.15 -0.12 -6.45
N SER A 291 12.98 -1.15 -6.40
CA SER A 291 13.22 -2.03 -7.54
C SER A 291 11.94 -2.73 -8.00
N ARG A 292 11.14 -3.29 -7.08
CA ARG A 292 9.87 -3.92 -7.43
C ARG A 292 8.85 -2.91 -7.94
N LYS A 293 8.79 -1.70 -7.37
CA LYS A 293 7.90 -0.63 -7.83
C LYS A 293 8.25 -0.21 -9.27
N LEU A 294 9.53 0.00 -9.57
CA LEU A 294 10.01 0.31 -10.92
C LEU A 294 9.70 -0.80 -11.91
N ALA A 295 9.96 -2.06 -11.55
CA ALA A 295 9.63 -3.21 -12.38
C ALA A 295 8.15 -3.21 -12.76
N ARG A 296 7.26 -3.07 -11.77
CA ARG A 296 5.80 -3.01 -11.97
C ARG A 296 5.35 -1.84 -12.81
N MET A 297 5.95 -0.65 -12.63
CA MET A 297 5.65 0.52 -13.44
C MET A 297 6.03 0.33 -14.92
N MET A 298 7.03 -0.50 -15.21
CA MET A 298 7.43 -0.90 -16.57
C MET A 298 6.67 -2.14 -17.09
N GLY A 299 5.65 -2.62 -16.36
CA GLY A 299 4.85 -3.79 -16.75
C GLY A 299 5.51 -5.14 -16.44
N GLY A 300 6.57 -5.15 -15.64
CA GLY A 300 7.28 -6.33 -15.18
C GLY A 300 7.01 -6.71 -13.73
N GLU A 301 7.79 -7.65 -13.20
CA GLU A 301 7.76 -8.06 -11.78
C GLU A 301 9.16 -8.40 -11.28
N LEU A 302 9.42 -8.10 -10.00
CA LEU A 302 10.60 -8.54 -9.27
C LEU A 302 10.18 -9.53 -8.17
N SER A 303 10.59 -10.79 -8.29
CA SER A 303 10.29 -11.85 -7.33
C SER A 303 11.56 -12.37 -6.65
N TYR A 304 11.37 -12.97 -5.48
CA TYR A 304 12.43 -13.66 -4.74
C TYR A 304 12.06 -15.13 -4.53
N SER A 305 13.03 -16.02 -4.74
CA SER A 305 12.95 -17.42 -4.34
C SER A 305 14.23 -17.85 -3.65
N TYR A 306 14.13 -18.89 -2.83
CA TYR A 306 15.27 -19.53 -2.20
C TYR A 306 15.08 -21.04 -2.32
N ASP A 307 15.94 -21.67 -3.08
CA ASP A 307 15.88 -23.10 -3.39
C ASP A 307 17.30 -23.71 -3.38
N GLU A 308 17.43 -24.91 -2.85
CA GLU A 308 18.69 -25.66 -2.76
C GLU A 308 19.91 -24.87 -2.20
N GLY A 309 19.67 -23.87 -1.35
CA GLY A 309 20.73 -23.02 -0.78
C GLY A 309 21.11 -21.81 -1.64
N ILE A 310 20.33 -21.50 -2.68
CA ILE A 310 20.54 -20.39 -3.59
C ILE A 310 19.38 -19.39 -3.48
N SER A 311 19.72 -18.15 -3.14
CA SER A 311 18.85 -16.98 -3.29
C SER A 311 18.77 -16.59 -4.75
N THR A 312 17.57 -16.37 -5.27
CA THR A 312 17.35 -15.88 -6.63
C THR A 312 16.41 -14.68 -6.61
N PHE A 313 16.93 -13.52 -7.02
CA PHE A 313 16.13 -12.37 -7.38
C PHE A 313 15.87 -12.40 -8.88
N GLN A 314 14.60 -12.55 -9.26
CA GLN A 314 14.17 -12.65 -10.66
C GLN A 314 13.41 -11.39 -11.05
N LEU A 315 14.01 -10.60 -11.94
CA LEU A 315 13.37 -9.48 -12.61
C LEU A 315 12.83 -9.95 -13.96
N SER A 316 11.58 -9.65 -14.26
CA SER A 316 10.92 -10.10 -15.48
C SER A 316 10.16 -8.98 -16.17
N PHE A 317 10.15 -8.99 -17.51
CA PHE A 317 9.41 -8.05 -18.34
C PHE A 317 8.75 -8.78 -19.53
N PRO A 318 7.66 -8.24 -20.10
CA PRO A 318 7.14 -8.73 -21.37
C PRO A 318 8.19 -8.60 -22.47
N ALA A 319 8.42 -9.68 -23.22
CA ALA A 319 9.30 -9.68 -24.37
C ALA A 319 8.72 -8.81 -25.49
N VAL A 320 9.58 -8.07 -26.19
CA VAL A 320 9.19 -7.44 -27.45
C VAL A 320 9.31 -8.49 -28.53
N ALA A 321 8.21 -8.80 -29.23
CA ALA A 321 8.27 -9.62 -30.42
C ALA A 321 9.29 -9.01 -31.38
N ALA A 322 10.35 -9.76 -31.70
CA ALA A 322 11.33 -9.32 -32.67
C ALA A 322 10.58 -8.97 -33.96
N ALA A 323 10.43 -7.68 -34.24
CA ALA A 323 9.86 -7.23 -35.49
C ALA A 323 10.78 -7.78 -36.58
N ALA A 324 10.29 -8.77 -37.33
CA ALA A 324 10.96 -9.21 -38.53
C ALA A 324 11.23 -7.96 -39.37
N PRO A 325 12.47 -7.72 -39.83
CA PRO A 325 12.73 -6.58 -40.69
C PRO A 325 11.81 -6.71 -41.90
N ASP A 326 10.95 -5.72 -42.08
CA ASP A 326 9.99 -5.65 -43.17
C ASP A 326 10.77 -5.63 -44.49
N ARG A 327 10.92 -6.80 -45.11
CA ARG A 327 11.66 -6.98 -46.37
C ARG A 327 10.86 -6.53 -47.59
N ASP A 328 9.69 -5.91 -47.40
CA ASP A 328 8.78 -5.50 -48.46
C ASP A 328 8.51 -3.98 -48.50
N SER A 329 9.47 -3.15 -48.09
CA SER A 329 9.48 -1.75 -48.54
C SER A 329 9.96 -1.69 -50.00
N PRO A 330 9.12 -1.35 -50.99
CA PRO A 330 9.54 -1.26 -52.37
C PRO A 330 10.47 -0.05 -52.52
N VAL A 331 11.66 -0.29 -53.07
CA VAL A 331 12.56 0.76 -53.55
C VAL A 331 11.76 1.69 -54.48
N PRO A 332 11.73 3.01 -54.26
CA PRO A 332 11.10 3.92 -55.20
C PRO A 332 11.90 3.86 -56.51
N SER A 333 11.26 3.41 -57.58
CA SER A 333 11.83 3.48 -58.93
C SER A 333 11.88 4.94 -59.35
N ASP A 334 13.09 5.37 -59.68
CA ASP A 334 13.43 6.67 -60.21
C ASP A 334 13.00 6.72 -61.68
N ASP A 335 11.85 7.33 -61.98
CA ASP A 335 11.42 7.65 -63.36
C ASP A 335 10.39 8.79 -63.35
N SER A 336 10.86 10.03 -63.54
CA SER A 336 10.45 10.89 -64.67
C SER A 336 10.91 12.33 -64.43
N VAL A 337 11.99 12.74 -65.09
CA VAL A 337 12.26 14.15 -65.38
C VAL A 337 12.05 14.35 -66.88
N ALA A 338 10.84 14.76 -67.25
CA ALA A 338 10.54 15.26 -68.58
C ALA A 338 10.95 16.75 -68.64
N VAL A 339 11.97 17.05 -69.44
CA VAL A 339 12.39 18.42 -69.77
C VAL A 339 11.49 18.96 -70.89
N PRO A 340 10.86 20.13 -70.76
CA PRO A 340 10.23 20.78 -71.90
C PRO A 340 11.25 21.60 -72.68
N SER A 341 11.28 21.36 -73.99
CA SER A 341 11.96 22.16 -75.01
C SER A 341 11.40 23.58 -75.10
N ALA A 342 12.27 24.60 -75.15
CA ALA A 342 11.92 25.95 -75.56
C ALA A 342 12.78 26.38 -76.75
N SER A 343 12.09 26.92 -77.75
CA SER A 343 12.60 27.54 -78.99
C SER A 343 13.23 28.90 -78.77
#